data_AF-A0A416HHL1-F1
#
_entry.id   AF-A0A416HHL1-F1
#
_cell.length_a   1.000
_cell.length_b   1.000
_cell.length_c   1.000
_cell.angle_alpha   90.00
_cell.angle_beta   90.00
_cell.angle_gamma   90.00
#
_symmetry.space_group_name_H-M   'P 1'
#
loop_
_entity.id
_entity.type
_entity.pdbx_description
1 polymer ?
#
loop_
_entity_poly.entity_id
_entity_poly.type
_entity_poly.pdbx_seq_one_letter_code
_entity_poly.pdbx_strand_id
1 'polypeptide(L)' 'MVTLLVLSIPCVGIVMLFVWGFSSTENRSKANFCKAALIWSAIVMVIAFVFYMVVLAGIISGLS' A
#
# COMPACT_ATOMS: atom_id res chain seq x y z
N MET A 1 -15.27 7.82 -10.15
CA MET A 1 -15.25 9.16 -9.55
C MET A 1 -15.41 9.11 -8.03
N VAL A 2 -16.39 8.40 -7.46
CA VAL A 2 -16.47 8.16 -5.99
C VAL A 2 -15.20 7.53 -5.39
N THR A 3 -14.53 6.64 -6.13
CA THR A 3 -13.27 6.00 -5.72
C THR A 3 -12.14 6.98 -5.42
N LEU A 4 -12.03 8.08 -6.17
CA LEU A 4 -11.03 9.13 -5.96
C LEU A 4 -11.38 10.00 -4.74
N LEU A 5 -12.68 10.26 -4.54
CA LEU A 5 -13.21 11.05 -3.41
C LEU A 5 -13.07 10.32 -2.06
N VAL A 6 -13.16 8.99 -2.08
CA VAL A 6 -12.86 8.15 -0.92
C VAL A 6 -11.35 8.10 -0.64
N LEU A 7 -10.52 7.99 -1.69
CA LEU A 7 -9.07 7.93 -1.53
C LEU A 7 -8.49 9.21 -0.94
N SER A 8 -9.15 10.36 -1.14
CA SER A 8 -8.80 11.63 -0.51
C SER A 8 -9.00 11.66 1.01
N ILE A 9 -9.73 10.69 1.58
CA ILE A 9 -9.83 10.52 3.03
C ILE A 9 -8.84 9.41 3.42
N PRO A 10 -7.67 9.75 4.02
CA PRO A 10 -6.53 8.83 4.15
C PRO A 10 -6.86 7.54 4.90
N CYS A 11 -7.65 7.62 5.98
CA CYS A 11 -8.02 6.45 6.78
C CYS A 11 -9.05 5.57 6.06
N VAL A 12 -10.03 6.19 5.39
CA VAL A 12 -11.11 5.48 4.71
C VAL A 12 -10.62 4.85 3.42
N GLY A 13 -9.68 5.49 2.71
CA GLY A 13 -9.05 4.97 1.51
C GLY A 13 -8.42 3.59 1.75
N ILE A 14 -7.65 3.42 2.84
CA ILE A 14 -7.03 2.13 3.18
C ILE A 14 -8.08 1.06 3.49
N VAL A 15 -9.08 1.38 4.32
CA VAL A 15 -10.14 0.42 4.67
C VAL A 15 -10.97 0.02 3.44
N MET A 16 -11.29 0.98 2.57
CA MET A 16 -12.09 0.71 1.39
C MET A 16 -11.31 -0.08 0.31
N LEU A 17 -9.97 0.01 0.27
CA LEU A 17 -9.12 -0.87 -0.53
C LEU A 17 -9.26 -2.34 -0.12
N PHE A 18 -9.35 -2.64 1.17
CA PHE A 18 -9.58 -3.99 1.67
C PHE A 18 -11.02 -4.45 1.42
N VAL A 19 -12.02 -3.60 1.70
CA VAL A 19 -13.45 -3.92 1.48
C VAL A 19 -13.72 -4.20 0.00
N TRP A 20 -13.25 -3.37 -0.92
CA TRP A 20 -13.45 -3.58 -2.36
C TRP A 20 -12.47 -4.58 -2.97
N GLY A 21 -11.28 -4.75 -2.40
CA GLY A 21 -10.32 -5.76 -2.81
C GLY A 21 -10.76 -7.20 -2.50
N PHE A 22 -11.56 -7.38 -1.45
CA PHE A 22 -12.10 -8.68 -1.01
C PHE A 22 -13.60 -8.86 -1.25
N SER A 23 -14.34 -7.82 -1.64
CA SER A 23 -15.75 -7.95 -2.02
C SER A 23 -15.91 -8.61 -3.40
N SER A 24 -16.85 -9.56 -3.49
CA SER A 24 -17.16 -10.34 -4.69
C SER A 24 -18.28 -9.73 -5.55
N THR A 25 -18.96 -8.70 -5.06
CA THR A 25 -20.15 -8.11 -5.70
C THR A 25 -19.82 -6.89 -6.58
N GLU A 26 -18.57 -6.38 -6.52
CA GLU A 26 -18.24 -5.08 -7.10
C GLU A 26 -17.68 -5.14 -8.53
N ASN A 27 -17.93 -4.08 -9.30
CA ASN A 27 -17.47 -3.94 -10.69
C ASN A 27 -15.99 -4.30 -10.85
N ARG A 28 -15.69 -5.26 -11.74
CA ARG A 28 -14.34 -5.84 -11.98
C ARG A 28 -13.24 -4.78 -12.11
N SER A 29 -13.52 -3.66 -12.79
CA SER A 29 -12.56 -2.56 -12.99
C SER A 29 -12.16 -1.86 -11.67
N LYS A 30 -13.10 -1.67 -10.74
CA LYS A 30 -12.83 -1.05 -9.43
C LYS A 30 -12.09 -2.00 -8.50
N ALA A 31 -12.52 -3.25 -8.45
CA ALA A 31 -11.86 -4.29 -7.66
C ALA A 31 -10.40 -4.49 -8.10
N ASN A 32 -10.12 -4.45 -9.41
CA ASN A 32 -8.76 -4.57 -9.93
C ASN A 32 -7.87 -3.39 -9.53
N PHE A 33 -8.39 -2.16 -9.54
CA PHE A 33 -7.66 -0.99 -9.05
C PHE A 33 -7.32 -1.10 -7.56
N CYS A 34 -8.26 -1.56 -6.72
CA CYS A 34 -8.02 -1.75 -5.29
C CYS A 34 -6.97 -2.83 -5.02
N LYS A 35 -7.03 -3.96 -5.73
CA LYS A 35 -6.00 -5.01 -5.65
C LYS A 35 -4.63 -4.50 -6.09
N ALA A 36 -4.56 -3.72 -7.18
CA ALA A 36 -3.31 -3.11 -7.64
C ALA A 36 -2.72 -2.16 -6.59
N ALA A 37 -3.55 -1.30 -5.98
CA ALA A 37 -3.10 -0.39 -4.94
C ALA A 37 -2.61 -1.11 -3.66
N LEU A 38 -3.28 -2.20 -3.26
CA LEU A 38 -2.83 -3.05 -2.15
C LEU A 38 -1.46 -3.70 -2.45
N ILE A 39 -1.30 -4.29 -3.63
CA ILE A 39 -0.03 -4.87 -4.07
C ILE A 39 1.06 -3.81 -4.08
N TRP A 40 0.76 -2.61 -4.60
CA TRP A 40 1.74 -1.53 -4.66
C TRP A 40 2.15 -1.05 -3.26
N SER A 41 1.21 -0.96 -2.32
CA SER A 41 1.50 -0.64 -0.92
C SER A 41 2.40 -1.70 -0.25
N ALA A 42 2.19 -2.98 -0.55
CA ALA A 42 3.01 -4.08 -0.04
C ALA A 42 4.43 -4.03 -0.62
N ILE A 43 4.56 -3.73 -1.92
CA ILE A 43 5.87 -3.58 -2.58
C ILE A 43 6.65 -2.44 -1.93
N VAL A 44 6.02 -1.27 -1.74
CA VAL A 44 6.67 -0.11 -1.10
C VAL A 44 7.10 -0.45 0.32
N MET A 45 6.27 -1.17 1.08
CA MET A 45 6.61 -1.61 2.44
C MET A 45 7.85 -2.51 2.47
N VAL A 46 7.93 -3.49 1.57
CA VAL A 46 9.09 -4.40 1.47
C VAL A 46 10.35 -3.64 1.06
N ILE A 47 10.26 -2.77 0.06
CA ILE A 47 11.40 -1.96 -0.40
C ILE A 47 11.90 -1.07 0.75
N ALA A 48 10.99 -0.36 1.43
CA ALA A 48 11.33 0.50 2.56
C ALA A 48 11.99 -0.29 3.70
N PHE A 49 11.51 -1.50 3.98
CA PHE A 49 12.08 -2.37 5.00
C PHE A 49 13.52 -2.79 4.65
N VAL A 50 13.76 -3.24 3.41
CA VAL A 50 15.11 -3.59 2.95
C VAL A 50 16.04 -2.38 3.00
N PHE A 51 15.57 -1.22 2.53
CA PHE A 51 16.34 0.00 2.54
C PHE A 51 16.69 0.46 3.96
N TYR A 52 15.74 0.37 4.89
CA TYR A 52 15.95 0.67 6.30
C TYR A 52 17.03 -0.23 6.92
N MET A 53 16.98 -1.54 6.66
CA MET A 53 17.98 -2.49 7.15
C MET A 53 19.37 -2.21 6.60
N VAL A 54 19.48 -1.88 5.31
CA VAL A 54 20.76 -1.53 4.66
C VAL A 54 21.33 -0.23 5.23
N VAL A 55 20.51 0.80 5.39
CA VAL A 55 20.93 2.09 5.95
C VAL A 55 21.36 1.93 7.41
N LEU A 56 20.60 1.20 8.22
CA LEU A 56 20.94 0.95 9.62
C LEU A 56 22.27 0.19 9.75
N ALA A 57 22.46 -0.86 8.94
CA ALA A 57 23.71 -1.61 8.92
C ALA A 57 24.90 -0.74 8.51
N GLY A 58 24.74 0.12 7.50
CA GLY A 58 25.77 1.07 7.07
C GLY A 58 26.15 2.09 8.15
N ILE A 59 25.15 2.63 8.87
CA ILE A 59 25.39 3.57 9.97
C ILE A 59 26.15 2.88 11.11
N ILE A 60 25.77 1.65 11.48
CA ILE A 60 26.44 0.89 12.55
C ILE A 60 27.90 0.58 12.16
N SER A 61 28.15 0.17 10.91
CA SER A 61 29.51 -0.10 10.42
C SER A 61 30.41 1.13 10.31
N GLY A 62 29.82 2.32 10.14
CA GLY A 62 30.58 3.58 10.11
C GLY A 62 30.87 4.17 11.48
N LEU A 63 30.23 3.67 12.53
CA LEU A 63 30.41 4.12 13.91
C LEU A 63 31.44 3.29 14.70
N SER A 64 31.72 2.06 14.25
CA SER A 64 32.76 1.16 14.78
C SER A 64 34.12 1.39 14.12
#